data_AF-Q6V8U0-F1
#
_entry.id   AF-Q6V8U0-F1
#
_cell.length_a   1.000
_cell.length_b   1.000
_cell.length_c   1.000
_cell.angle_alpha   90.00
_cell.angle_beta   90.00
_cell.angle_gamma   90.00
#
_symmetry.space_group_name_H-M   'P 1'
#
loop_
_entity.id
_entity.type
_entity.pdbx_description
1 polymer ?
#
loop_
_entity_poly.entity_id
_entity_poly.type
_entity_poly.pdbx_seq_one_letter_code
_entity_poly.pdbx_strand_id
1 'polypeptide(L)'
;QEKKFGEMSQCSAVCGGLLGGAEDDELDRLRRYGRAVGVLYRVVDDILEEKMKGGDDGDGEGKKKGFSYVKMYGVEKAMEVAEQ
;
A
#
# COMPACT_ATOMS: atom_id res chain seq x y z
N GLN A 1 2.67 4.64 7.23
CA GLN A 1 1.96 3.55 6.54
C GLN A 1 2.86 2.34 6.27
N GLU A 2 4.15 2.57 5.99
CA GLU A 2 5.19 1.52 5.85
C GLU A 2 5.14 0.40 6.89
N LYS A 3 5.07 0.74 8.17
CA LYS A 3 5.04 -0.25 9.26
C LYS A 3 3.77 -1.12 9.30
N LYS A 4 2.64 -0.63 8.80
CA LYS A 4 1.38 -1.38 8.91
C LYS A 4 1.16 -2.29 7.72
N PHE A 5 1.24 -1.73 6.51
CA PHE A 5 0.94 -2.47 5.28
C PHE A 5 2.18 -3.12 4.67
N GLY A 6 3.33 -2.45 4.73
CA GLY A 6 4.59 -3.02 4.26
C GLY A 6 5.01 -4.26 5.05
N GLU A 7 4.89 -4.24 6.39
CA GLU A 7 5.24 -5.38 7.23
C GLU A 7 4.26 -6.56 7.06
N MET A 8 2.96 -6.31 6.91
CA MET A 8 1.96 -7.35 6.65
C MET A 8 2.15 -8.02 5.29
N SER A 9 2.35 -7.24 4.23
CA SER A 9 2.58 -7.79 2.89
C SER A 9 3.92 -8.52 2.79
N GLN A 10 4.97 -8.01 3.45
CA GLN A 10 6.24 -8.72 3.62
C GLN A 10 6.02 -10.09 4.29
N CYS A 11 5.28 -10.14 5.39
CA CYS A 11 5.02 -11.38 6.11
C CYS A 11 4.30 -12.40 5.22
N SER A 12 3.24 -11.97 4.53
CA SER A 12 2.50 -12.83 3.58
C SER A 12 3.39 -13.39 2.47
N ALA A 13 4.21 -12.54 1.84
CA ALA A 13 5.13 -12.94 0.77
C ALA A 13 6.18 -13.96 1.25
N VAL A 14 6.74 -13.75 2.44
CA VAL A 14 7.73 -14.66 3.05
C VAL A 14 7.09 -15.99 3.44
N CYS A 15 5.89 -15.98 4.04
CA CYS A 15 5.17 -17.20 4.37
C CYS A 15 4.89 -18.05 3.11
N GLY A 16 4.52 -17.41 1.99
CA GLY A 16 4.37 -18.08 0.70
C GLY A 16 5.69 -18.68 0.19
N GLY A 17 6.80 -17.93 0.28
CA GLY A 17 8.13 -18.42 -0.09
C GLY A 17 8.57 -19.62 0.75
N LEU A 18 8.37 -19.57 2.07
CA LEU A 18 8.70 -20.68 2.98
C LEU A 18 7.90 -21.95 2.64
N LEU A 19 6.60 -21.82 2.37
CA LEU A 19 5.76 -22.96 1.95
C LEU A 19 6.15 -23.50 0.57
N GLY A 20 6.68 -22.64 -0.31
CA GLY A 20 7.18 -22.99 -1.63
C GLY A 20 8.59 -23.59 -1.64
N GLY A 21 9.27 -23.65 -0.50
CA GLY A 21 10.64 -24.13 -0.40
C GLY A 21 11.69 -23.15 -0.95
N ALA A 22 11.42 -21.85 -0.89
CA ALA A 22 12.32 -20.80 -1.35
C ALA A 22 13.62 -20.76 -0.52
N GLU A 23 14.75 -20.48 -1.17
CA GLU A 23 16.05 -20.30 -0.53
C GLU A 23 16.17 -18.93 0.17
N ASP A 24 17.18 -18.77 1.04
CA ASP A 24 17.35 -17.56 1.85
C ASP A 24 17.47 -16.28 1.01
N ASP A 25 18.10 -16.34 -0.17
CA ASP A 25 18.22 -15.19 -1.05
C ASP A 25 16.88 -14.83 -1.71
N GLU A 26 16.05 -15.82 -2.04
CA GLU A 26 14.69 -15.64 -2.54
C GLU A 26 13.78 -15.05 -1.46
N LEU A 27 13.90 -15.52 -0.22
CA LEU A 27 13.18 -14.96 0.93
C LEU A 27 13.56 -13.48 1.16
N ASP A 28 14.83 -13.12 0.98
CA ASP A 28 15.25 -11.71 1.07
C ASP A 28 14.69 -10.85 -0.07
N ARG A 29 14.58 -11.38 -1.28
CA ARG A 29 13.88 -10.70 -2.39
C ARG A 29 12.40 -10.54 -2.09
N LEU A 30 11.75 -11.59 -1.59
CA LEU A 30 10.33 -11.57 -1.20
C LEU A 30 10.06 -10.57 -0.07
N ARG A 31 11.00 -10.40 0.87
CA ARG A 31 10.91 -9.38 1.91
C ARG A 31 10.87 -7.97 1.34
N ARG A 32 11.79 -7.66 0.43
CA ARG A 32 11.86 -6.35 -0.24
C ARG A 32 10.62 -6.10 -1.10
N TYR A 33 10.23 -7.11 -1.88
CA TYR A 33 9.05 -7.08 -2.73
C TYR A 33 7.76 -6.83 -1.92
N GLY A 34 7.49 -7.66 -0.90
CA GLY A 34 6.29 -7.55 -0.10
C GLY A 34 6.19 -6.20 0.63
N ARG A 35 7.33 -5.66 1.09
CA ARG A 35 7.37 -4.32 1.70
C ARG A 35 7.01 -3.22 0.69
N ALA A 36 7.61 -3.23 -0.50
CA ALA A 36 7.35 -2.24 -1.54
C ALA A 36 5.88 -2.28 -1.98
N VAL A 37 5.37 -3.47 -2.30
CA VAL A 37 3.99 -3.66 -2.76
C VAL A 37 2.97 -3.28 -1.69
N GLY A 38 3.22 -3.61 -0.42
CA GLY A 38 2.31 -3.25 0.67
C GLY A 38 2.17 -1.73 0.86
N VAL A 39 3.26 -0.99 0.67
CA VAL A 39 3.23 0.49 0.71
C VAL A 39 2.52 1.05 -0.50
N LEU A 40 2.89 0.57 -1.69
CA LEU A 40 2.30 1.01 -2.96
C LEU A 40 0.79 0.80 -2.99
N TYR A 41 0.31 -0.36 -2.53
CA TYR A 41 -1.10 -0.68 -2.47
C TYR A 41 -1.90 0.39 -1.72
N ARG A 42 -1.37 0.88 -0.58
CA ARG A 42 -2.07 1.89 0.20
C ARG A 42 -2.01 3.28 -0.43
N VAL A 43 -0.93 3.61 -1.12
CA VAL A 43 -0.83 4.87 -1.88
C VAL A 43 -1.87 4.87 -3.01
N VAL A 44 -1.96 3.79 -3.79
CA VAL A 44 -2.96 3.67 -4.87
C VAL A 44 -4.39 3.69 -4.31
N ASP A 45 -4.65 2.99 -3.21
CA ASP A 45 -5.96 2.95 -2.54
C ASP A 45 -6.36 4.34 -2.01
N ASP A 46 -5.44 5.10 -1.41
CA ASP A 46 -5.69 6.49 -0.99
C ASP A 46 -6.03 7.38 -2.20
N ILE A 47 -5.39 7.20 -3.38
CA ILE A 47 -5.71 7.97 -4.60
C ILE A 47 -7.09 7.59 -5.15
N LEU A 48 -7.42 6.30 -5.17
CA LEU A 48 -8.72 5.82 -5.63
C LEU A 48 -9.86 6.32 -4.73
N GLU A 49 -9.67 6.28 -3.40
CA GLU A 49 -10.64 6.83 -2.44
C GLU A 49 -10.88 8.33 -2.69
N GLU A 50 -9.84 9.12 -2.91
CA GLU A 50 -9.99 10.56 -3.17
C GLU A 50 -10.64 10.86 -4.52
N LYS A 51 -10.34 10.07 -5.58
CA LYS A 51 -11.05 10.18 -6.86
C LYS A 51 -12.53 9.83 -6.74
N MET A 52 -12.89 8.83 -5.94
CA MET A 52 -14.29 8.43 -5.73
C MET A 52 -15.07 9.48 -4.92
N LYS A 53 -14.45 10.11 -3.90
CA LYS A 53 -15.08 11.22 -3.16
C LYS A 53 -15.34 12.46 -4.01
N GLY A 54 -14.55 12.67 -5.06
CA GLY A 54 -14.79 13.77 -6.02
C GLY A 54 -15.91 13.50 -7.03
N GLY A 55 -16.48 12.29 -7.06
CA GLY A 55 -17.48 11.87 -8.04
C GLY A 55 -18.89 11.60 -7.49
N ASP A 56 -19.08 11.57 -6.17
CA ASP A 56 -20.37 11.23 -5.56
C ASP A 56 -20.65 12.13 -4.35
N ASP A 57 -21.49 13.16 -4.56
CA ASP A 57 -22.19 13.92 -3.51
C ASP A 57 -23.28 13.03 -2.88
N GLY A 58 -22.87 11.92 -2.27
CA GLY A 58 -23.77 10.87 -1.80
C GLY A 58 -23.23 10.10 -0.59
N ASP A 59 -23.49 10.63 0.59
CA ASP A 59 -23.55 9.89 1.86
C ASP A 59 -22.20 9.49 2.53
N GLY A 60 -21.61 10.46 3.24
CA GLY A 60 -21.93 10.50 4.67
C GLY A 60 -21.44 9.39 5.62
N GLU A 61 -20.43 8.56 5.32
CA GLU A 61 -19.80 7.74 6.38
C GLU A 61 -18.33 8.10 6.63
N GLY A 62 -18.16 8.96 7.63
CA GLY A 62 -16.88 9.35 8.20
C GLY A 62 -16.09 8.18 8.77
N LYS A 63 -15.31 7.49 7.94
CA LYS A 63 -14.19 6.68 8.42
C LYS A 63 -13.05 7.62 8.85
N LYS A 64 -13.03 7.98 10.13
CA LYS A 64 -11.83 8.47 10.83
C LYS A 64 -10.67 7.49 10.61
N LYS A 65 -9.81 7.66 9.60
CA LYS A 65 -8.59 6.83 9.46
C LYS A 65 -7.41 7.69 8.97
N GLY A 66 -6.33 7.63 9.74
CA GLY A 66 -5.25 8.62 9.79
C GLY A 66 -4.30 8.65 8.58
N PHE A 67 -3.45 9.69 8.56
CA PHE A 67 -2.35 9.96 7.62
C PHE A 67 -2.55 9.36 6.20
N SER A 68 -3.32 10.07 5.38
CA SER A 68 -3.42 9.84 3.92
C SER A 68 -2.25 10.52 3.22
N TYR A 69 -1.59 9.79 2.32
CA TYR A 69 -0.43 10.30 1.57
C TYR A 69 -0.84 11.44 0.63
N VAL A 70 -2.01 11.30 0.00
CA VAL A 70 -2.66 12.33 -0.83
C VAL A 70 -2.96 13.59 -0.02
N LYS A 71 -3.45 13.45 1.21
CA LYS A 71 -3.76 14.60 2.09
C LYS A 71 -2.51 15.37 2.54
N MET A 72 -1.33 14.74 2.51
CA MET A 72 -0.06 15.35 2.94
C MET A 72 0.73 15.94 1.77
N TYR A 73 0.71 15.29 0.60
CA TYR A 73 1.57 15.65 -0.54
C TYR A 73 0.81 16.10 -1.80
N GLY A 74 -0.52 15.98 -1.83
CA GLY A 74 -1.35 16.22 -3.01
C GLY A 74 -1.45 15.01 -3.92
N VAL A 75 -2.48 15.00 -4.77
CA VAL A 75 -2.80 13.88 -5.68
C VAL A 75 -1.68 13.62 -6.68
N GLU A 76 -1.05 14.68 -7.21
CA GLU A 76 0.03 14.59 -8.21
C GLU A 76 1.26 13.85 -7.67
N LYS A 77 1.75 14.20 -6.47
CA LYS A 77 2.88 13.50 -5.84
C LYS A 77 2.55 12.07 -5.43
N ALA A 78 1.31 11.82 -5.00
CA ALA A 78 0.89 10.46 -4.71
C ALA A 78 0.91 9.59 -5.98
N MET A 79 0.54 10.16 -7.13
CA MET A 79 0.57 9.49 -8.42
C MET A 79 2.02 9.23 -8.89
N GLU A 80 2.92 10.18 -8.72
CA GLU A 80 4.35 10.00 -9.03
C GLU A 80 5.02 8.90 -8.18
N VAL A 81 4.63 8.78 -6.90
CA VAL A 81 5.08 7.68 -6.02
C VAL A 81 4.42 6.35 -6.41
N ALA A 82 3.24 6.38 -7.01
CA ALA A 82 2.57 5.17 -7.50
C ALA A 82 3.14 4.65 -8.81
N GLU A 83 3.79 5.50 -9.60
CA GLU A 83 4.40 5.16 -10.90
C GLU A 83 5.86 4.66 -10.80
N GLN A 84 6.50 4.72 -9.63
CA GLN A 84 7.84 4.20 -9.35
C GLN A 84 7.80 2.79 -8.73
#